data_AF-A0A7S8HH45-F1
#
_entry.id   AF-A0A7S8HH45-F1
#
_cell.length_a   1.000
_cell.length_b   1.000
_cell.length_c   1.000
_cell.angle_alpha   90.00
_cell.angle_beta   90.00
_cell.angle_gamma   90.00
#
_symmetry.space_group_name_H-M   'P 1'
#
loop_
_entity.id
_entity.type
_entity.pdbx_description
1 polymer ?
#
loop_
_entity_poly.entity_id
_entity_poly.type
_entity_poly.pdbx_seq_one_letter_code
_entity_poly.pdbx_strand_id
1 'polypeptide(L)'
;MEENLKGLRRAMDATVYREQQFTDRQRDKIRNEIAGASMRRSYRARRYFIYTVTPITIALAAFLLVIGLPNNFHESPPSLGGASLEDLKQDWTIRDQFIKDGEVLFTIFPDPNVTNGKKFGYLVNFTEPLERFKGRELAVYATHRDRRTQRVLFTPKVITEPSEGYDSLQRFTFEGKLDWSGHWRFIVVLDGEFYGDTVLFIP
;
A
#
# COMPACT_ATOMS: atom_id res chain seq x y z
N MET A 1 24.46 -84.88 4.78
CA MET A 1 25.04 -83.64 5.33
C MET A 1 23.98 -82.56 5.55
N GLU A 2 22.98 -82.43 4.67
CA GLU A 2 21.86 -81.50 4.84
C GLU A 2 20.92 -81.79 6.02
N GLU A 3 20.68 -83.05 6.37
CA GLU A 3 19.82 -83.38 7.53
C GLU A 3 20.41 -82.90 8.86
N ASN A 4 21.74 -83.03 9.03
CA ASN A 4 22.43 -82.54 10.22
C ASN A 4 22.33 -81.02 10.35
N LEU A 5 22.34 -80.29 9.23
CA LEU A 5 22.18 -78.83 9.22
C LEU A 5 20.74 -78.40 9.53
N LYS A 6 19.73 -79.15 9.05
CA LYS A 6 18.32 -78.91 9.42
C LYS A 6 18.06 -79.20 10.89
N GLY A 7 18.67 -80.25 11.44
CA GLY A 7 18.62 -80.57 12.87
C GLY A 7 19.25 -79.47 13.73
N LEU A 8 20.44 -78.98 13.35
CA LEU A 8 21.12 -77.87 14.03
C LEU A 8 20.31 -76.58 13.98
N ARG A 9 19.70 -76.25 12.84
CA ARG A 9 18.89 -75.04 12.71
C ARG A 9 17.64 -75.09 13.59
N ARG A 10 16.97 -76.25 13.65
CA ARG A 10 15.85 -76.48 14.58
C ARG A 10 16.27 -76.44 16.04
N ALA A 11 17.43 -77.02 16.38
CA ALA A 11 17.95 -76.97 17.74
C ALA A 11 18.34 -75.53 18.16
N MET A 12 18.87 -74.75 17.23
CA MET A 12 19.27 -73.35 17.46
C MET A 12 18.07 -72.40 17.51
N ASP A 13 16.97 -72.71 16.82
CA ASP A 13 15.70 -72.00 16.95
C ASP A 13 14.87 -72.44 18.19
N ALA A 14 15.16 -73.63 18.75
CA ALA A 14 14.49 -74.19 19.93
C ALA A 14 15.19 -73.85 21.27
N THR A 15 16.36 -73.22 21.25
CA THR A 15 16.98 -72.71 22.48
C THR A 15 16.33 -71.40 22.90
N VAL A 16 16.00 -71.31 24.19
CA VAL A 16 15.27 -70.23 24.88
C VAL A 16 16.05 -68.89 24.94
N TYR A 17 17.06 -68.71 24.09
CA TYR A 17 17.93 -67.52 24.02
C TYR A 17 17.72 -66.74 22.72
N ARG A 18 16.45 -66.61 22.28
CA ARG A 18 16.06 -65.87 21.08
C ARG A 18 15.71 -64.41 21.33
N GLU A 19 16.11 -63.83 22.46
CA GLU A 19 15.88 -62.40 22.74
C GLU A 19 17.08 -61.74 23.43
N GLN A 20 17.51 -60.63 22.82
CA GLN A 20 18.24 -59.50 23.43
C GLN A 20 19.71 -59.71 23.85
N GLN A 21 20.61 -59.86 22.88
CA GLN A 21 22.06 -59.66 23.15
C GLN A 21 22.48 -58.17 23.22
N PHE A 22 21.59 -57.25 22.91
CA PHE A 22 21.83 -55.81 23.11
C PHE A 22 20.63 -55.19 23.79
N THR A 23 20.86 -54.59 24.95
CA THR A 23 19.89 -53.69 25.57
C THR A 23 19.62 -52.51 24.65
N ASP A 24 18.43 -51.91 24.73
CA ASP A 24 18.10 -50.75 23.89
C ASP A 24 19.10 -49.59 24.09
N ARG A 25 19.66 -49.45 25.30
CA ARG A 25 20.75 -48.51 25.57
C ARG A 25 22.01 -48.78 24.76
N GLN A 26 22.38 -50.04 24.56
CA GLN A 26 23.55 -50.40 23.73
C GLN A 26 23.26 -50.19 22.24
N ARG A 27 22.03 -50.46 21.78
CA ARG A 27 21.62 -50.16 20.40
C ARG A 27 21.63 -48.67 20.11
N ASP A 28 21.13 -47.86 21.04
CA ASP A 28 21.14 -46.40 20.90
C ASP A 28 22.56 -45.83 20.93
N LYS A 29 23.45 -46.38 21.77
CA LYS A 29 24.85 -45.98 21.78
C LYS A 29 25.54 -46.28 20.44
N ILE A 30 25.33 -47.46 19.87
CA ILE A 30 25.89 -47.85 18.57
C ILE A 30 25.30 -46.99 17.44
N ARG A 31 23.99 -46.74 17.44
CA ARG A 31 23.36 -45.83 16.45
C ARG A 31 23.92 -44.41 16.53
N ASN A 32 24.13 -43.90 17.74
CA ASN A 32 24.66 -42.55 17.93
C ASN A 32 26.14 -42.44 17.56
N GLU A 33 26.95 -43.48 17.78
CA GLU A 33 28.35 -43.48 17.34
C GLU A 33 28.50 -43.59 15.81
N ILE A 34 27.65 -44.40 15.15
CA ILE A 34 27.63 -44.49 13.68
C ILE A 34 27.11 -43.18 13.06
N ALA A 35 26.05 -42.60 13.61
CA ALA A 35 25.51 -41.32 13.13
C ALA A 35 26.46 -40.15 13.40
N GLY A 36 27.16 -40.15 14.53
CA GLY A 36 28.15 -39.12 14.91
C GLY A 36 29.38 -39.09 14.00
N ALA A 37 29.80 -40.24 13.44
CA ALA A 37 30.88 -40.31 12.47
C ALA A 37 30.54 -39.63 11.13
N SER A 38 29.26 -39.61 10.74
CA SER A 38 28.80 -38.91 9.52
C SER A 38 28.85 -37.37 9.66
N MET A 39 28.84 -36.85 10.89
CA MET A 39 28.73 -35.42 11.17
C MET A 39 30.06 -34.65 11.04
N ARG A 40 31.20 -35.35 10.95
CA ARG A 40 32.53 -34.73 10.70
C ARG A 40 32.78 -34.38 9.22
N ARG A 41 31.92 -34.78 8.28
CA ARG A 41 32.04 -34.41 6.85
C ARG A 41 31.32 -33.12 6.44
N SER A 42 30.44 -32.54 7.27
CA SER A 42 29.55 -31.44 6.83
C SER A 42 30.17 -30.03 6.86
N TYR A 43 31.39 -29.86 7.41
CA TYR A 43 32.02 -28.53 7.49
C TYR A 43 32.49 -27.97 6.13
N ARG A 44 32.72 -28.81 5.11
CA ARG A 44 33.04 -28.34 3.74
C ARG A 44 31.80 -27.92 2.95
N ALA A 45 30.67 -28.59 3.14
CA ALA A 45 29.41 -28.24 2.47
C ALA A 45 28.85 -26.89 2.97
N ARG A 46 29.09 -26.55 4.24
CA ARG A 46 28.65 -25.28 4.85
C ARG A 46 29.27 -24.04 4.19
N ARG A 47 30.51 -24.14 3.69
CA ARG A 47 31.16 -23.02 2.97
C ARG A 47 30.47 -22.77 1.62
N TYR A 48 30.19 -23.81 0.85
CA TYR A 48 29.48 -23.66 -0.42
C TYR A 48 28.05 -23.15 -0.24
N PHE A 49 27.34 -23.60 0.78
CA PHE A 49 25.99 -23.11 1.09
C PHE A 49 25.97 -21.62 1.46
N ILE A 50 26.98 -21.15 2.20
CA ILE A 50 27.11 -19.71 2.53
C ILE A 50 27.39 -18.90 1.26
N TYR A 51 28.28 -19.34 0.37
CA TYR A 51 28.63 -18.55 -0.82
C TYR A 51 27.58 -18.56 -1.94
N THR A 52 26.74 -19.58 -2.04
CA THR A 52 25.71 -19.64 -3.10
C THR A 52 24.35 -19.09 -2.66
N VAL A 53 23.97 -19.26 -1.39
CA VAL A 53 22.63 -18.88 -0.91
C VAL A 53 22.57 -17.39 -0.50
N THR A 54 23.67 -16.80 -0.05
CA THR A 54 23.72 -15.38 0.31
C THR A 54 23.48 -14.42 -0.86
N PRO A 55 24.10 -14.55 -2.06
CA PRO A 55 23.83 -13.62 -3.14
C PRO A 55 22.40 -13.75 -3.68
N ILE A 56 21.84 -14.97 -3.70
CA ILE A 56 20.46 -15.22 -4.17
C ILE A 56 19.45 -14.55 -3.23
N THR A 57 19.63 -14.69 -1.92
CA THR A 57 18.73 -14.06 -0.94
C THR A 57 18.83 -12.53 -0.96
N ILE A 58 20.04 -11.97 -1.13
CA ILE A 58 20.23 -10.53 -1.30
C ILE A 58 19.57 -10.03 -2.60
N ALA A 59 19.74 -10.75 -3.71
CA ALA A 59 19.13 -10.40 -4.99
C ALA A 59 17.60 -10.48 -4.94
N LEU A 60 17.03 -11.49 -4.27
CA LEU A 60 15.59 -11.64 -4.10
C LEU A 60 15.02 -10.54 -3.19
N ALA A 61 15.72 -10.17 -2.11
CA ALA A 61 15.33 -9.07 -1.24
C ALA A 61 15.39 -7.71 -1.97
N ALA A 62 16.43 -7.48 -2.78
CA ALA A 62 16.52 -6.30 -3.65
C ALA A 62 15.39 -6.28 -4.70
N PHE A 63 15.07 -7.43 -5.30
CA PHE A 63 13.98 -7.57 -6.26
C PHE A 63 12.61 -7.32 -5.62
N LEU A 64 12.38 -7.79 -4.38
CA LEU A 64 11.17 -7.51 -3.62
C LEU A 64 11.07 -6.02 -3.22
N LEU A 65 12.20 -5.36 -2.92
CA LEU A 65 12.26 -3.90 -2.73
C LEU A 65 11.92 -3.13 -4.01
N VAL A 66 12.29 -3.65 -5.18
CA VAL A 66 11.98 -3.03 -6.49
C VAL A 66 10.52 -3.25 -6.90
N ILE A 67 9.91 -4.38 -6.52
CA ILE A 67 8.61 -4.79 -7.08
C ILE A 67 7.42 -4.63 -6.14
N GLY A 68 7.58 -4.68 -4.81
CA GLY A 68 6.38 -4.90 -4.01
C GLY A 68 6.54 -4.72 -2.50
N LEU A 69 6.99 -3.55 -2.07
CA LEU A 69 6.21 -2.94 -0.99
C LEU A 69 4.88 -2.51 -1.63
N PRO A 70 3.71 -2.92 -1.10
CA PRO A 70 2.47 -2.25 -1.44
C PRO A 70 2.69 -0.81 -1.06
N ASN A 71 2.95 -0.01 -2.08
CA ASN A 71 3.01 1.41 -1.97
C ASN A 71 1.67 1.83 -1.37
N ASN A 72 1.68 2.12 -0.07
CA ASN A 72 1.02 3.31 0.41
C ASN A 72 1.70 4.47 -0.31
N PHE A 73 1.45 4.57 -1.63
CA PHE A 73 1.67 5.78 -2.37
C PHE A 73 0.76 6.76 -1.65
N HIS A 74 1.37 7.51 -0.74
CA HIS A 74 1.13 8.92 -0.70
C HIS A 74 1.29 9.34 -2.15
N GLU A 75 0.18 9.37 -2.90
CA GLU A 75 0.13 10.06 -4.17
C GLU A 75 0.70 11.43 -3.83
N SER A 76 1.95 11.64 -4.20
CA SER A 76 2.51 12.97 -4.13
C SER A 76 1.55 13.77 -4.99
N PRO A 77 0.97 14.88 -4.47
CA PRO A 77 0.14 15.72 -5.28
C PRO A 77 0.81 15.91 -6.64
N PRO A 78 0.04 15.98 -7.74
CA PRO A 78 0.61 16.47 -8.99
C PRO A 78 1.42 17.73 -8.64
N SER A 79 2.66 17.81 -9.14
CA SER A 79 3.48 18.99 -8.91
C SER A 79 2.64 20.18 -9.38
N LEU A 80 2.12 20.96 -8.44
CA LEU A 80 1.39 22.20 -8.71
C LEU A 80 2.39 23.06 -9.49
N GLY A 81 2.30 23.03 -10.83
CA GLY A 81 3.36 23.46 -11.72
C GLY A 81 4.05 24.73 -11.24
N GLY A 82 5.30 24.60 -10.79
CA GLY A 82 6.14 25.72 -10.34
C GLY A 82 5.71 26.47 -9.07
N ALA A 83 4.57 26.18 -8.44
CA ALA A 83 4.17 26.80 -7.19
C ALA A 83 4.87 26.08 -6.02
N SER A 84 5.89 26.71 -5.44
CA SER A 84 6.45 26.23 -4.18
C SER A 84 5.35 26.18 -3.13
N LEU A 85 5.31 25.16 -2.28
CA LEU A 85 4.46 25.14 -1.09
C LEU A 85 4.71 26.36 -0.17
N GLU A 86 5.83 27.07 -0.37
CA GLU A 86 6.16 28.34 0.28
C GLU A 86 5.51 29.57 -0.39
N ASP A 87 5.20 29.53 -1.69
CA ASP A 87 4.52 30.64 -2.40
C ASP A 87 3.03 30.73 -2.03
N LEU A 88 2.45 29.61 -1.56
CA LEU A 88 1.19 29.61 -0.83
C LEU A 88 1.42 30.15 0.59
N LYS A 89 1.75 31.45 0.73
CA LYS A 89 1.62 32.18 2.01
C LYS A 89 0.29 31.76 2.62
N GLN A 90 0.35 31.00 3.70
CA GLN A 90 -0.74 30.13 4.14
C GLN A 90 -1.90 30.93 4.73
N ASP A 91 -2.67 31.57 3.87
CA ASP A 91 -3.94 32.16 4.25
C ASP A 91 -4.98 31.05 4.40
N TRP A 92 -5.25 30.72 5.67
CA TRP A 92 -6.25 29.76 6.11
C TRP A 92 -7.55 30.44 6.53
N THR A 93 -7.74 31.71 6.15
CA THR A 93 -9.01 32.40 6.35
C THR A 93 -10.10 31.66 5.59
N ILE A 94 -11.20 31.37 6.29
CA ILE A 94 -12.34 30.67 5.73
C ILE A 94 -12.91 31.48 4.58
N ARG A 95 -13.00 30.84 3.41
CA ARG A 95 -13.56 31.38 2.19
C ARG A 95 -14.08 30.22 1.37
N ASP A 96 -15.34 30.31 0.98
CA ASP A 96 -15.99 29.37 0.08
C ASP A 96 -15.77 29.74 -1.40
N GLN A 97 -15.24 30.94 -1.66
CA GLN A 97 -15.02 31.49 -3.00
C GLN A 97 -13.53 31.62 -3.32
N PHE A 98 -13.18 31.34 -4.57
CA PHE A 98 -11.90 31.72 -5.15
C PHE A 98 -12.10 32.93 -6.08
N ILE A 99 -11.41 34.01 -5.77
CA ILE A 99 -11.48 35.28 -6.50
C ILE A 99 -10.13 35.54 -7.16
N LYS A 100 -10.15 35.82 -8.45
CA LYS A 100 -8.97 36.22 -9.23
C LYS A 100 -9.31 37.46 -10.04
N ASP A 101 -8.46 38.47 -9.98
CA ASP A 101 -8.63 39.73 -10.72
C ASP A 101 -9.99 40.43 -10.46
N GLY A 102 -10.54 40.24 -9.25
CA GLY A 102 -11.83 40.81 -8.82
C GLY A 102 -13.06 39.99 -9.22
N GLU A 103 -12.88 38.88 -9.94
CA GLU A 103 -13.96 38.00 -10.38
C GLU A 103 -13.97 36.69 -9.58
N VAL A 104 -15.17 36.24 -9.20
CA VAL A 104 -15.33 34.91 -8.59
C VAL A 104 -15.21 33.87 -9.70
N LEU A 105 -14.20 33.00 -9.63
CA LEU A 105 -14.03 31.91 -10.61
C LEU A 105 -14.84 30.68 -10.22
N PHE A 106 -14.87 30.36 -8.92
CA PHE A 106 -15.73 29.31 -8.41
C PHE A 106 -16.09 29.48 -6.93
N THR A 107 -17.14 28.77 -6.52
CA THR A 107 -17.57 28.65 -5.12
C THR A 107 -17.79 27.18 -4.76
N ILE A 108 -17.37 26.74 -3.58
CA ILE A 108 -17.60 25.37 -3.08
C ILE A 108 -18.62 25.39 -1.95
N PHE A 109 -19.67 24.59 -2.11
CA PHE A 109 -20.72 24.34 -1.12
C PHE A 109 -20.65 22.88 -0.65
N PRO A 110 -20.25 22.63 0.60
CA PRO A 110 -20.38 21.30 1.17
C PRO A 110 -21.85 20.98 1.48
N ASP A 111 -22.19 19.70 1.63
CA ASP A 111 -23.46 19.29 2.22
C ASP A 111 -23.69 20.02 3.57
N PRO A 112 -24.88 20.57 3.84
CA PRO A 112 -25.16 21.27 5.11
C PRO A 112 -24.95 20.40 6.35
N ASN A 113 -25.03 19.08 6.21
CA ASN A 113 -24.84 18.12 7.29
C ASN A 113 -23.43 17.53 7.29
N VAL A 114 -22.48 18.12 6.56
CA VAL A 114 -21.11 17.61 6.48
C VAL A 114 -20.51 17.48 7.88
N THR A 115 -19.94 16.31 8.14
CA THR A 115 -19.18 16.00 9.35
C THR A 115 -17.97 15.17 8.95
N ASN A 116 -16.90 15.25 9.75
CA ASN A 116 -15.76 14.39 9.53
C ASN A 116 -16.11 12.89 9.61
N GLY A 117 -15.26 12.06 9.00
CA GLY A 117 -15.34 10.60 9.03
C GLY A 117 -16.40 9.96 8.12
N LYS A 118 -17.29 10.74 7.52
CA LYS A 118 -18.35 10.25 6.60
C LYS A 118 -18.16 10.81 5.18
N LYS A 119 -18.79 10.14 4.21
CA LYS A 119 -18.82 10.60 2.82
C LYS A 119 -19.98 11.59 2.66
N PHE A 120 -19.70 12.74 2.06
CA PHE A 120 -20.69 13.79 1.78
C PHE A 120 -20.53 14.33 0.36
N GLY A 121 -21.60 14.93 -0.15
CA GLY A 121 -21.60 15.64 -1.41
C GLY A 121 -21.00 17.04 -1.27
N TYR A 122 -20.39 17.50 -2.35
CA TYR A 122 -19.89 18.86 -2.53
C TYR A 122 -20.39 19.36 -3.88
N LEU A 123 -20.80 20.61 -3.93
CA LEU A 123 -21.15 21.32 -5.15
C LEU A 123 -20.12 22.41 -5.39
N VAL A 124 -19.54 22.42 -6.59
CA VAL A 124 -18.71 23.52 -7.08
C VAL A 124 -19.51 24.26 -8.14
N ASN A 125 -19.71 25.55 -7.92
CA ASN A 125 -20.29 26.44 -8.90
C ASN A 125 -19.15 27.17 -9.63
N PHE A 126 -18.87 26.76 -10.87
CA PHE A 126 -17.93 27.46 -11.74
C PHE A 126 -18.65 28.56 -12.51
N THR A 127 -18.07 29.76 -12.57
CA THR A 127 -18.64 30.92 -13.30
C THR A 127 -18.21 30.98 -14.76
N GLU A 128 -17.08 30.36 -15.10
CA GLU A 128 -16.57 30.30 -16.47
C GLU A 128 -17.45 29.42 -17.38
N PRO A 129 -17.46 29.69 -18.70
CA PRO A 129 -18.23 28.92 -19.67
C PRO A 129 -17.62 27.51 -19.90
N LEU A 130 -18.40 26.58 -20.46
CA LEU A 130 -17.98 25.18 -20.62
C LEU A 130 -16.70 25.04 -21.44
N GLU A 131 -16.48 25.93 -22.41
CA GLU A 131 -15.31 25.98 -23.29
C GLU A 131 -14.00 26.09 -22.51
N ARG A 132 -14.02 26.66 -21.31
CA ARG A 132 -12.85 26.69 -20.43
C ARG A 132 -12.43 25.30 -19.96
N PHE A 133 -13.40 24.40 -19.74
CA PHE A 133 -13.19 23.10 -19.12
C PHE A 133 -13.23 21.95 -20.13
N LYS A 134 -13.93 22.13 -21.25
CA LYS A 134 -14.15 21.07 -22.24
C LYS A 134 -12.83 20.55 -22.81
N GLY A 135 -12.65 19.23 -22.74
CA GLY A 135 -11.44 18.54 -23.19
C GLY A 135 -10.27 18.60 -22.20
N ARG A 136 -10.45 19.22 -21.03
CA ARG A 136 -9.43 19.36 -19.98
C ARG A 136 -9.71 18.43 -18.81
N GLU A 137 -8.66 18.05 -18.10
CA GLU A 137 -8.72 17.20 -16.91
C GLU A 137 -8.97 18.03 -15.66
N LEU A 138 -10.13 17.84 -15.02
CA LEU A 138 -10.47 18.46 -13.74
C LEU A 138 -10.18 17.49 -12.59
N ALA A 139 -9.52 17.98 -11.54
CA ALA A 139 -9.32 17.25 -10.30
C ALA A 139 -9.58 18.15 -9.08
N VAL A 140 -9.98 17.54 -7.96
CA VAL A 140 -10.18 18.25 -6.69
C VAL A 140 -9.46 17.51 -5.57
N TYR A 141 -8.59 18.25 -4.89
CA TYR A 141 -7.86 17.78 -3.71
C TYR A 141 -8.28 18.57 -2.48
N ALA A 142 -8.05 18.01 -1.29
CA ALA A 142 -8.23 18.72 -0.04
C ALA A 142 -7.06 18.50 0.91
N THR A 143 -6.51 19.58 1.46
CA THR A 143 -5.38 19.54 2.41
C THR A 143 -5.84 20.00 3.79
N HIS A 144 -5.59 19.19 4.82
CA HIS A 144 -5.90 19.54 6.20
C HIS A 144 -4.82 20.44 6.80
N ARG A 145 -5.22 21.53 7.46
CA ARG A 145 -4.30 22.52 8.05
C ARG A 145 -3.30 21.89 9.03
N ASP A 146 -3.79 21.21 10.06
CA ASP A 146 -2.95 20.80 11.19
C ASP A 146 -2.23 19.47 10.95
N ARG A 147 -2.82 18.62 10.09
CA ARG A 147 -2.28 17.29 9.79
C ARG A 147 -1.37 17.31 8.57
N ARG A 148 -1.45 18.35 7.75
CA ARG A 148 -0.76 18.48 6.45
C ARG A 148 -0.97 17.26 5.54
N THR A 149 -2.08 16.56 5.74
CA THR A 149 -2.49 15.42 4.94
C THR A 149 -3.34 15.89 3.79
N GLN A 150 -3.07 15.40 2.59
CA GLN A 150 -3.89 15.63 1.41
C GLN A 150 -4.80 14.43 1.13
N ARG A 151 -5.98 14.73 0.59
CA ARG A 151 -6.96 13.76 0.09
C ARG A 151 -7.34 14.10 -1.34
N VAL A 152 -7.50 13.08 -2.17
CA VAL A 152 -8.13 13.21 -3.48
C VAL A 152 -9.64 13.11 -3.25
N LEU A 153 -10.38 14.16 -3.59
CA LEU A 153 -11.84 14.18 -3.46
C LEU A 153 -12.53 13.94 -4.81
N PHE A 154 -11.91 14.37 -5.90
CA PHE A 154 -12.34 14.06 -7.24
C PHE A 154 -11.09 13.71 -8.07
N THR A 155 -11.02 12.46 -8.52
CA THR A 155 -9.91 11.98 -9.36
C THR A 155 -9.90 12.72 -10.69
N PRO A 156 -8.72 12.98 -11.29
CA PRO A 156 -8.61 13.61 -12.60
C PRO A 156 -9.55 12.99 -13.62
N LYS A 157 -10.40 13.81 -14.22
CA LYS A 157 -11.36 13.39 -15.25
C LYS A 157 -11.51 14.45 -16.32
N VAL A 158 -11.45 14.02 -17.58
CA VAL A 158 -11.72 14.88 -18.74
C VAL A 158 -13.18 15.33 -18.70
N ILE A 159 -13.40 16.65 -18.77
CA ILE A 159 -14.73 17.24 -18.86
C ILE A 159 -15.16 17.26 -20.34
N THR A 160 -16.30 16.64 -20.65
CA THR A 160 -16.83 16.58 -22.03
C THR A 160 -18.17 17.30 -22.19
N GLU A 161 -18.93 17.38 -21.11
CA GLU A 161 -20.32 17.83 -21.06
C GLU A 161 -20.53 18.78 -19.87
N PRO A 162 -21.53 19.67 -19.93
CA PRO A 162 -21.86 20.55 -18.81
C PRO A 162 -22.51 19.77 -17.65
N SER A 163 -22.76 20.47 -16.54
CA SER A 163 -23.62 19.92 -15.49
C SER A 163 -25.06 19.76 -15.98
N GLU A 164 -25.75 18.72 -15.52
CA GLU A 164 -27.12 18.42 -15.95
C GLU A 164 -28.06 19.60 -15.67
N GLY A 165 -28.71 20.11 -16.73
CA GLY A 165 -29.61 21.26 -16.65
C GLY A 165 -28.93 22.64 -16.69
N TYR A 166 -27.64 22.69 -17.02
CA TYR A 166 -26.86 23.93 -17.11
C TYR A 166 -26.04 23.97 -18.40
N ASP A 167 -25.63 25.18 -18.80
CA ASP A 167 -24.80 25.38 -20.00
C ASP A 167 -23.29 25.21 -19.74
N SER A 168 -22.90 25.14 -18.46
CA SER A 168 -21.51 24.98 -18.00
C SER A 168 -21.44 24.11 -16.74
N LEU A 169 -20.33 24.16 -16.01
CA LEU A 169 -20.10 23.47 -14.73
C LEU A 169 -20.67 24.23 -13.51
N GLN A 170 -21.76 24.98 -13.69
CA GLN A 170 -22.39 25.78 -12.63
C GLN A 170 -22.89 24.94 -11.44
N ARG A 171 -23.11 23.63 -11.64
CA ARG A 171 -23.46 22.69 -10.58
C ARG A 171 -22.67 21.40 -10.67
N PHE A 172 -21.35 21.54 -10.68
CA PHE A 172 -20.48 20.38 -10.68
C PHE A 172 -20.49 19.72 -9.30
N THR A 173 -20.93 18.46 -9.20
CA THR A 173 -21.02 17.75 -7.93
C THR A 173 -20.04 16.58 -7.86
N PHE A 174 -19.44 16.39 -6.69
CA PHE A 174 -18.66 15.20 -6.38
C PHE A 174 -18.89 14.77 -4.92
N GLU A 175 -18.51 13.54 -4.58
CA GLU A 175 -18.60 13.04 -3.22
C GLU A 175 -17.21 12.74 -2.66
N GLY A 176 -16.98 13.12 -1.41
CA GLY A 176 -15.69 12.95 -0.74
C GLY A 176 -15.84 12.61 0.73
N LYS A 177 -14.83 11.96 1.29
CA LYS A 177 -14.70 11.71 2.72
C LYS A 177 -13.48 12.45 3.27
N LEU A 178 -13.69 13.22 4.34
CA LEU A 178 -12.65 13.91 5.07
C LEU A 178 -12.59 13.32 6.48
N ASP A 179 -11.42 12.84 6.91
CA ASP A 179 -11.31 12.02 8.12
C ASP A 179 -11.36 12.85 9.42
N TRP A 180 -10.96 14.12 9.35
CA TRP A 180 -10.77 14.98 10.51
C TRP A 180 -11.61 16.25 10.40
N SER A 181 -12.09 16.70 11.54
CA SER A 181 -12.67 18.03 11.68
C SER A 181 -11.56 19.08 11.66
N GLY A 182 -11.92 20.30 11.25
CA GLY A 182 -10.99 21.42 11.16
C GLY A 182 -10.99 22.13 9.81
N HIS A 183 -9.93 22.89 9.55
CA HIS A 183 -9.79 23.68 8.34
C HIS A 183 -9.21 22.82 7.21
N TRP A 184 -9.94 22.79 6.09
CA TRP A 184 -9.56 22.10 4.88
C TRP A 184 -9.44 23.08 3.73
N ARG A 185 -8.31 23.05 3.05
CA ARG A 185 -8.11 23.80 1.81
C ARG A 185 -8.46 22.90 0.63
N PHE A 186 -9.49 23.25 -0.13
CA PHE A 186 -9.89 22.55 -1.33
C PHE A 186 -9.16 23.19 -2.51
N ILE A 187 -8.43 22.38 -3.26
CA ILE A 187 -7.59 22.80 -4.39
C ILE A 187 -8.19 22.21 -5.65
N VAL A 188 -8.63 23.10 -6.54
CA VAL A 188 -9.11 22.73 -7.87
C VAL A 188 -7.93 22.79 -8.83
N VAL A 189 -7.78 21.73 -9.63
CA VAL A 189 -6.67 21.55 -10.57
C VAL A 189 -7.27 21.30 -11.96
N LEU A 190 -6.70 21.95 -12.97
CA LEU A 190 -7.09 21.83 -14.38
C LEU A 190 -5.85 21.48 -15.20
N ASP A 191 -5.87 20.36 -15.92
CA ASP A 191 -4.72 19.82 -16.68
C ASP A 191 -3.43 19.68 -15.84
N GLY A 192 -3.58 19.32 -14.56
CA GLY A 192 -2.46 19.22 -13.61
C GLY A 192 -1.95 20.56 -13.07
N GLU A 193 -2.49 21.69 -13.53
CA GLU A 193 -2.14 23.03 -13.08
C GLU A 193 -3.10 23.56 -12.02
N PHE A 194 -2.58 24.39 -11.11
CA PHE A 194 -3.39 25.06 -10.10
C PHE A 194 -4.43 25.98 -10.76
N TYR A 195 -5.70 25.70 -10.55
CA TYR A 195 -6.79 26.55 -11.01
C TYR A 195 -7.23 27.54 -9.93
N GLY A 196 -7.36 27.08 -8.69
CA GLY A 196 -7.65 27.92 -7.53
C GLY A 196 -7.90 27.13 -6.26
N ASP A 197 -8.10 27.82 -5.13
CA ASP A 197 -8.37 27.20 -3.84
C ASP A 197 -9.42 27.92 -2.98
N THR A 198 -10.06 27.15 -2.10
CA THR A 198 -10.98 27.65 -1.07
C THR A 198 -10.59 27.03 0.27
N VAL A 199 -11.04 27.63 1.38
CA VAL A 199 -10.79 27.10 2.72
C VAL A 199 -12.11 27.01 3.47
N LEU A 200 -12.49 25.79 3.82
CA LEU A 200 -13.72 25.50 4.55
C LEU A 200 -13.40 24.91 5.92
N PHE A 201 -14.29 25.15 6.88
CA PHE A 201 -14.28 24.44 8.15
C PHE A 201 -15.24 23.24 8.08
N ILE A 202 -14.73 22.06 8.43
CA ILE A 202 -15.51 20.83 8.51
C ILE A 202 -15.70 20.47 9.99
N PRO A 203 -16.96 20.32 10.47
CA PRO A 203 -17.26 19.95 11.84
C PRO A 203 -16.77 18.55 12.24
#